data_AF-A0A8K0G876-F1
#
_entry.id   AF-A0A8K0G876-F1
#
_cell.length_a   1.000
_cell.length_b   1.000
_cell.length_c   1.000
_cell.angle_alpha   90.00
_cell.angle_beta   90.00
_cell.angle_gamma   90.00
#
_symmetry.space_group_name_H-M   'P 1'
#
loop_
_entity.id
_entity.type
_entity.pdbx_description
1 polymer ?
#
loop_
_entity_poly.entity_id
_entity_poly.type
_entity_poly.pdbx_seq_one_letter_code
_entity_poly.pdbx_strand_id
1 'polypeptide(L)'
;MKIHIIVILLMFLAPYEAFARYLTVKHIRSLWKERMIHNTGECMSQSHVNPRVVEEFFEYGYMPHSPAWKCYLECCGRELGILSRLGDVNVQKWVDIFSYVDLPLAQECVKIEEQDVCEKAYMLLECALGELTKLYPS
;
A
#
# COMPACT_ATOMS: atom_id res chain seq x y z
N MET A 1 -29.66 -33.26 13.90
CA MET A 1 -28.64 -33.58 12.86
C MET A 1 -28.37 -32.43 11.90
N LYS A 2 -29.38 -31.79 11.28
CA LYS A 2 -29.19 -30.65 10.34
C LYS A 2 -28.45 -29.44 10.93
N ILE A 3 -28.72 -29.08 12.18
CA ILE A 3 -28.09 -27.93 12.86
C ILE A 3 -26.57 -28.16 13.05
N HIS A 4 -26.14 -29.37 13.41
CA HIS A 4 -24.71 -29.68 13.58
C HIS A 4 -23.94 -29.60 12.25
N ILE A 5 -24.53 -30.00 11.13
CA ILE A 5 -23.90 -29.90 9.80
C ILE A 5 -23.71 -28.43 9.40
N ILE A 6 -24.71 -27.59 9.65
CA ILE A 6 -24.63 -26.14 9.35
C ILE A 6 -23.53 -25.48 10.20
N VAL A 7 -23.47 -25.81 11.50
CA VAL A 7 -22.45 -25.26 12.41
C VAL A 7 -21.02 -25.70 12.00
N ILE A 8 -20.86 -26.95 11.58
CA ILE A 8 -19.57 -27.45 11.07
C ILE A 8 -19.18 -26.72 9.78
N LEU A 9 -20.10 -26.54 8.83
CA LEU A 9 -19.83 -25.81 7.59
C LEU A 9 -19.45 -24.34 7.85
N LEU A 10 -20.13 -23.66 8.78
CA LEU A 10 -19.80 -22.28 9.15
C LEU A 10 -18.42 -22.15 9.80
N MET A 11 -18.01 -23.15 10.61
CA MET A 11 -16.66 -23.19 11.19
C MET A 11 -15.54 -23.29 10.16
N PHE A 12 -15.80 -23.86 8.98
CA PHE A 12 -14.81 -23.95 7.89
C PHE A 12 -14.86 -22.76 6.92
N LEU A 13 -16.00 -22.08 6.77
CA LEU A 13 -16.16 -20.97 5.82
C LEU A 13 -15.44 -19.68 6.28
N ALA A 14 -15.59 -19.28 7.54
CA ALA A 14 -14.95 -18.07 8.07
C ALA A 14 -13.40 -18.08 7.97
N PRO A 15 -12.68 -19.14 8.38
CA PRO A 15 -11.22 -19.17 8.25
C PRO A 15 -10.76 -19.25 6.79
N TYR A 16 -11.56 -19.85 5.90
CA TYR A 16 -11.25 -19.87 4.46
C TYR A 16 -11.28 -18.46 3.86
N GLU A 17 -12.30 -17.66 4.18
CA GLU A 17 -12.37 -16.27 3.72
C GLU A 17 -11.20 -15.43 4.24
N ALA A 18 -10.91 -15.50 5.53
CA ALA A 18 -9.78 -14.78 6.12
C ALA A 18 -8.45 -15.17 5.46
N PHE A 19 -8.25 -16.47 5.19
CA PHE A 19 -7.05 -16.96 4.51
C PHE A 19 -6.97 -16.49 3.05
N ALA A 20 -8.06 -16.57 2.29
CA ALA A 20 -8.12 -16.07 0.91
C ALA A 20 -7.83 -14.56 0.84
N ARG A 21 -8.33 -13.79 1.81
CA ARG A 21 -8.04 -12.34 1.94
C ARG A 21 -6.57 -12.08 2.26
N TYR A 22 -6.01 -12.80 3.24
CA TYR A 22 -4.59 -12.73 3.57
C TYR A 22 -3.70 -12.99 2.35
N LEU A 23 -4.01 -14.03 1.57
CA LEU A 23 -3.27 -14.34 0.35
C LEU A 23 -3.40 -13.24 -0.70
N THR A 24 -4.59 -12.65 -0.86
CA THR A 24 -4.82 -11.51 -1.78
C THR A 24 -3.97 -10.31 -1.40
N VAL A 25 -4.02 -9.85 -0.14
CA VAL A 25 -3.25 -8.68 0.32
C VAL A 25 -1.74 -8.94 0.22
N LYS A 26 -1.29 -10.15 0.55
CA LYS A 26 0.11 -10.56 0.37
C LYS A 26 0.53 -10.52 -1.10
N HIS A 27 -0.32 -10.98 -2.01
CA HIS A 27 -0.06 -10.94 -3.44
C HIS A 27 0.04 -9.50 -3.96
N ILE A 28 -0.89 -8.62 -3.56
CA ILE A 28 -0.88 -7.19 -3.94
C ILE A 28 0.44 -6.53 -3.51
N ARG A 29 0.84 -6.71 -2.24
CA ARG A 29 2.10 -6.16 -1.73
C ARG A 29 3.32 -6.72 -2.46
N SER A 30 3.30 -7.99 -2.87
CA SER A 30 4.38 -8.57 -3.68
C SER A 30 4.50 -7.89 -5.05
N LEU A 31 3.37 -7.61 -5.71
CA LEU A 31 3.37 -6.89 -7.00
C LEU A 31 3.89 -5.45 -6.83
N TRP A 32 3.48 -4.78 -5.76
CA TRP A 32 3.97 -3.43 -5.45
C TRP A 32 5.47 -3.44 -5.12
N LYS A 33 5.95 -4.45 -4.37
CA LYS A 33 7.37 -4.65 -4.06
C LYS A 33 8.21 -4.76 -5.33
N GLU A 34 7.78 -5.59 -6.27
CA GLU A 34 8.48 -5.78 -7.54
C GLU A 34 8.60 -4.48 -8.33
N ARG A 35 7.51 -3.70 -8.44
CA ARG A 35 7.52 -2.43 -9.18
C ARG A 35 8.32 -1.34 -8.47
N MET A 36 8.29 -1.26 -7.14
CA MET A 36 9.05 -0.27 -6.39
C MET A 36 10.55 -0.61 -6.41
N ILE A 37 10.94 -1.80 -5.96
CA ILE A 37 12.37 -2.15 -5.81
C ILE A 37 13.13 -2.08 -7.13
N HIS A 38 12.52 -2.49 -8.24
CA HIS A 38 13.17 -2.45 -9.56
C HIS A 38 13.49 -1.01 -10.00
N ASN A 39 12.64 -0.04 -9.67
CA ASN A 39 12.70 1.30 -10.24
C ASN A 39 13.23 2.38 -9.28
N THR A 40 13.41 2.04 -7.99
CA THR A 40 13.68 3.05 -6.94
C THR A 40 14.88 2.69 -6.05
N GLY A 41 15.85 1.94 -6.58
CA GLY A 41 17.02 1.44 -5.82
C GLY A 41 17.82 2.55 -5.11
N GLU A 42 17.89 3.75 -5.69
CA GLU A 42 18.60 4.90 -5.10
C GLU A 42 17.84 5.55 -3.94
N CYS A 43 16.51 5.35 -3.84
CA CYS A 43 15.69 6.01 -2.84
C CYS A 43 16.04 5.60 -1.41
N MET A 44 16.53 4.36 -1.20
CA MET A 44 17.01 3.94 0.11
C MET A 44 18.22 4.75 0.57
N SER A 45 19.12 5.06 -0.37
CA SER A 45 20.30 5.88 -0.07
C SER A 45 19.92 7.35 0.16
N GLN A 46 18.97 7.89 -0.62
CA GLN A 46 18.57 9.30 -0.51
C GLN A 46 17.80 9.60 0.78
N SER A 47 16.90 8.70 1.18
CA SER A 47 16.06 8.92 2.36
C SER A 47 16.71 8.44 3.66
N HIS A 48 17.80 7.68 3.57
CA HIS A 48 18.43 6.98 4.69
C HIS A 48 17.46 6.04 5.44
N VAL A 49 16.44 5.52 4.75
CA VAL A 49 15.54 4.53 5.34
C VAL A 49 16.31 3.24 5.63
N ASN A 50 16.02 2.62 6.76
CA ASN A 50 16.56 1.31 7.06
C ASN A 50 15.95 0.27 6.08
N PRO A 51 16.75 -0.50 5.33
CA PRO A 51 16.24 -1.51 4.40
C PRO A 51 15.26 -2.49 5.06
N ARG A 52 15.47 -2.82 6.33
CA ARG A 52 14.57 -3.68 7.10
C ARG A 52 13.16 -3.11 7.22
N VAL A 53 13.01 -1.79 7.33
CA VAL A 53 11.69 -1.15 7.37
C VAL A 53 10.95 -1.35 6.04
N VAL A 54 11.67 -1.25 4.92
CA VAL A 54 11.11 -1.49 3.59
C VAL A 54 10.66 -2.95 3.45
N GLU A 55 11.48 -3.90 3.92
CA GLU A 55 11.13 -5.32 3.94
C GLU A 55 9.90 -5.58 4.81
N GLU A 56 9.86 -5.05 6.03
CA GLU A 56 8.76 -5.22 6.98
C GLU A 56 7.44 -4.62 6.47
N PHE A 57 7.49 -3.54 5.69
CA PHE A 57 6.31 -3.00 5.00
C PHE A 57 5.73 -4.03 4.01
N PHE A 58 6.54 -4.57 3.12
CA PHE A 58 6.05 -5.52 2.10
C PHE A 58 5.69 -6.89 2.70
N GLU A 59 6.35 -7.32 3.78
CA GLU A 59 6.07 -8.60 4.43
C GLU A 59 4.89 -8.53 5.41
N TYR A 60 4.87 -7.52 6.28
CA TYR A 60 3.93 -7.43 7.42
C TYR A 60 2.98 -6.24 7.35
N GLY A 61 3.22 -5.27 6.46
CA GLY A 61 2.39 -4.06 6.35
C GLY A 61 2.77 -3.02 7.40
N TYR A 62 3.95 -3.15 7.99
CA TYR A 62 4.47 -2.19 8.96
C TYR A 62 4.73 -0.85 8.29
N MET A 63 4.05 0.20 8.74
CA MET A 63 4.10 1.54 8.15
C MET A 63 4.49 2.59 9.20
N PRO A 64 5.80 2.77 9.48
CA PRO A 64 6.25 3.68 10.53
C PRO A 64 6.06 5.15 10.18
N HIS A 65 5.88 6.02 11.16
CA HIS A 65 5.79 7.47 10.94
C HIS A 65 7.16 8.17 10.92
N SER A 66 8.26 7.47 10.66
CA SER A 66 9.60 8.08 10.69
C SER A 66 9.85 8.98 9.46
N PRO A 67 10.57 10.10 9.59
CA PRO A 67 10.87 10.99 8.45
C PRO A 67 11.56 10.25 7.29
N ALA A 68 12.48 9.35 7.60
CA ALA A 68 13.19 8.56 6.59
C ALA A 68 12.25 7.65 5.78
N TRP A 69 11.23 7.07 6.41
CA TRP A 69 10.23 6.27 5.71
C TRP A 69 9.32 7.13 4.82
N LYS A 70 8.84 8.26 5.35
CA LYS A 70 7.99 9.19 4.60
C LYS A 70 8.71 9.71 3.35
N CYS A 71 9.97 10.11 3.48
CA CYS A 71 10.77 10.58 2.35
C CYS A 71 11.24 9.45 1.41
N TYR A 72 11.34 8.21 1.89
CA TYR A 72 11.51 7.06 1.01
C TYR A 72 10.33 6.92 0.05
N LEU A 73 9.10 7.05 0.56
CA LEU A 73 7.88 6.97 -0.24
C LEU A 73 7.77 8.12 -1.25
N GLU A 74 8.12 9.35 -0.85
CA GLU A 74 8.18 10.49 -1.78
C GLU A 74 9.16 10.21 -2.91
N CYS A 75 10.38 9.79 -2.59
CA CYS A 75 11.39 9.50 -3.60
C CYS A 75 10.88 8.43 -4.56
N CYS A 76 10.30 7.34 -4.04
CA CYS A 76 9.74 6.28 -4.89
C CYS A 76 8.63 6.82 -5.80
N GLY A 77 7.70 7.61 -5.25
CA GLY A 77 6.63 8.23 -6.03
C GLY A 77 7.16 9.16 -7.11
N ARG A 78 8.24 9.89 -6.84
CA ARG A 78 8.89 10.77 -7.81
C ARG A 78 9.57 10.00 -8.93
N GLU A 79 10.36 8.98 -8.61
CA GLU A 79 11.03 8.13 -9.60
C GLU A 79 10.04 7.38 -10.48
N LEU A 80 8.87 7.03 -9.93
CA LEU A 80 7.76 6.41 -10.67
C LEU A 80 6.91 7.43 -11.47
N GLY A 81 7.18 8.73 -11.33
CA GLY A 81 6.42 9.81 -11.99
C GLY A 81 4.99 9.99 -11.45
N ILE A 82 4.71 9.48 -10.25
CA ILE A 82 3.44 9.63 -9.53
C ILE A 82 3.42 10.96 -8.78
N LEU A 83 4.56 11.38 -8.22
CA LEU A 83 4.69 12.63 -7.48
C LEU A 83 5.65 13.59 -8.21
N SER A 84 5.27 14.86 -8.29
CA SER A 84 6.19 15.94 -8.67
C SER A 84 7.04 16.37 -7.47
N ARG A 85 8.13 17.10 -7.73
CA ARG A 85 8.94 17.72 -6.65
C ARG A 85 8.18 18.74 -5.80
N LEU A 86 7.04 19.22 -6.30
CA LEU A 86 6.16 20.15 -5.59
C LEU A 86 5.01 19.42 -4.88
N GLY A 87 4.96 18.09 -4.96
CA GLY A 87 3.90 17.27 -4.37
C GLY A 87 2.64 17.14 -5.24
N ASP A 88 2.67 17.53 -6.51
CA ASP A 88 1.55 17.29 -7.42
C ASP A 88 1.46 15.79 -7.75
N VAL A 89 0.24 15.25 -7.73
CA VAL A 89 0.02 13.82 -7.96
C VAL A 89 -0.46 13.58 -9.39
N ASN A 90 0.26 12.74 -10.13
CA ASN A 90 -0.19 12.19 -11.40
C ASN A 90 -1.08 10.97 -11.15
N VAL A 91 -2.38 11.23 -10.99
CA VAL A 91 -3.41 10.21 -10.71
C VAL A 91 -3.37 9.07 -11.74
N GLN A 92 -3.23 9.39 -13.03
CA GLN A 92 -3.21 8.35 -14.07
C GLN A 92 -1.99 7.45 -13.94
N LYS A 93 -0.81 8.02 -13.71
CA LYS A 93 0.41 7.22 -13.46
C LYS A 93 0.27 6.35 -12.22
N TRP A 94 -0.37 6.85 -11.17
CA TRP A 94 -0.62 6.04 -9.97
C TRP A 94 -1.45 4.80 -10.31
N VAL A 95 -2.58 4.98 -10.99
CA VAL A 95 -3.50 3.89 -11.39
C VAL A 95 -2.81 2.89 -12.34
N ASP A 96 -2.00 3.37 -13.28
CA ASP A 96 -1.28 2.50 -14.23
C ASP A 96 -0.20 1.64 -13.52
N ILE A 97 0.43 2.20 -12.48
CA ILE A 97 1.55 1.58 -11.78
C ILE A 97 1.09 0.68 -10.64
N PHE A 98 0.07 1.04 -9.88
CA PHE A 98 -0.31 0.25 -8.71
C PHE A 98 -1.63 -0.46 -8.96
N SER A 99 -1.53 -1.76 -9.24
CA SER A 99 -2.68 -2.66 -9.30
C SER A 99 -3.53 -2.47 -8.03
N TYR A 100 -4.84 -2.48 -8.17
CA TYR A 100 -5.83 -2.28 -7.09
C TYR A 100 -5.97 -0.84 -6.55
N VAL A 101 -5.21 0.11 -7.09
CA VAL A 101 -5.56 1.53 -6.99
C VAL A 101 -6.35 1.89 -8.24
N ASP A 102 -7.68 1.94 -8.12
CA ASP A 102 -8.53 2.38 -9.21
C ASP A 102 -8.65 3.92 -9.24
N LEU A 103 -9.22 4.44 -10.34
CA LEU A 103 -9.35 5.88 -10.52
C LEU A 103 -10.19 6.54 -9.42
N PRO A 104 -11.35 6.01 -9.00
CA PRO A 104 -12.10 6.55 -7.87
C PRO A 104 -11.29 6.63 -6.57
N LEU A 105 -10.57 5.56 -6.21
CA LEU A 105 -9.73 5.55 -5.01
C LEU A 105 -8.61 6.60 -5.11
N ALA A 106 -7.88 6.62 -6.23
CA ALA A 106 -6.82 7.59 -6.44
C ALA A 106 -7.35 9.03 -6.35
N GLN A 107 -8.49 9.32 -6.97
CA GLN A 107 -9.13 10.64 -6.93
C GLN A 107 -9.55 11.05 -5.52
N GLU A 108 -9.97 10.11 -4.68
CA GLU A 108 -10.28 10.39 -3.28
C GLU A 108 -9.01 10.72 -2.50
N CYS A 109 -7.97 9.90 -2.63
CA CYS A 109 -6.73 10.08 -1.87
C CYS A 109 -5.96 11.35 -2.25
N VAL A 110 -6.03 11.83 -3.49
CA VAL A 110 -5.34 13.08 -3.88
C VAL A 110 -5.97 14.36 -3.34
N LYS A 111 -7.16 14.29 -2.71
CA LYS A 111 -7.77 15.44 -2.05
C LYS A 111 -7.04 15.86 -0.77
N ILE A 112 -6.06 15.08 -0.32
CA ILE A 112 -5.24 15.38 0.85
C ILE A 112 -4.38 16.62 0.55
N GLU A 113 -4.64 17.69 1.31
CA GLU A 113 -3.86 18.92 1.29
C GLU A 113 -2.77 18.85 2.35
N GLU A 114 -1.54 18.60 1.93
CA GLU A 114 -0.34 18.58 2.78
C GLU A 114 0.81 19.27 2.04
N GLN A 115 1.55 20.11 2.76
CA GLN A 115 2.64 20.93 2.23
C GLN A 115 3.97 20.18 2.26
N ASP A 116 4.21 19.36 3.27
CA ASP A 116 5.39 18.52 3.32
C ASP A 116 5.24 17.37 2.32
N VAL A 117 6.11 17.33 1.31
CA VAL A 117 6.03 16.35 0.22
C VAL A 117 6.27 14.92 0.69
N CYS A 118 7.05 14.71 1.75
CA CYS A 118 7.25 13.40 2.35
C CYS A 118 6.00 12.95 3.12
N GLU A 119 5.40 13.85 3.89
CA GLU A 119 4.14 13.61 4.60
C GLU A 119 3.00 13.33 3.62
N LYS A 120 2.92 14.09 2.53
CA LYS A 120 1.93 13.87 1.47
C LYS A 120 2.08 12.47 0.86
N ALA A 121 3.29 12.05 0.52
CA ALA A 121 3.53 10.71 -0.01
C ALA A 121 3.11 9.60 0.97
N TYR A 122 3.36 9.80 2.26
CA TYR A 122 2.92 8.90 3.32
C TYR A 122 1.39 8.81 3.39
N MET A 123 0.71 9.96 3.46
CA MET A 123 -0.75 10.02 3.56
C MET A 123 -1.45 9.44 2.33
N LEU A 124 -0.88 9.61 1.13
CA LEU A 124 -1.41 8.99 -0.10
C LEU A 124 -1.37 7.47 -0.02
N LEU A 125 -0.25 6.90 0.44
CA LEU A 125 -0.13 5.46 0.63
C LEU A 125 -1.06 4.96 1.74
N GLU A 126 -1.15 5.69 2.85
CA GLU A 126 -2.02 5.35 3.97
C GLU A 126 -3.49 5.32 3.54
N CYS A 127 -3.93 6.31 2.76
CA CYS A 127 -5.27 6.37 2.20
C CYS A 127 -5.56 5.15 1.30
N ALA A 128 -4.65 4.83 0.37
CA ALA A 128 -4.83 3.68 -0.52
C ALA A 128 -4.89 2.35 0.25
N LEU A 129 -4.04 2.18 1.27
CA LEU A 129 -4.03 0.99 2.13
C LEU A 129 -5.25 0.93 3.04
N GLY A 130 -5.74 2.06 3.56
CA GLY A 130 -6.93 2.12 4.40
C GLY A 130 -8.16 1.60 3.67
N GLU A 131 -8.35 2.00 2.41
CA GLU A 131 -9.44 1.49 1.58
C GLU A 131 -9.26 0.02 1.19
N LEU A 132 -8.03 -0.40 0.88
CA LEU A 132 -7.74 -1.83 0.66
C LEU A 132 -8.06 -2.68 1.91
N THR A 133 -7.78 -2.17 3.10
CA THR A 133 -8.05 -2.88 4.35
C THR A 133 -9.55 -2.92 4.67
N LYS A 134 -10.34 -1.92 4.25
CA LYS A 134 -11.80 -1.96 4.32
C LYS A 134 -12.41 -2.98 3.36
N LEU A 135 -11.83 -3.13 2.17
CA LEU A 135 -12.24 -4.14 1.18
C LEU A 135 -11.83 -5.56 1.61
N TYR A 136 -10.73 -5.69 2.36
CA TYR A 136 -10.18 -6.96 2.83
C TYR A 136 -9.86 -6.94 4.33
N PRO A 137 -10.86 -6.80 5.22
CA PRO A 137 -10.62 -6.78 6.66
C PRO A 137 -10.12 -8.15 7.11
N SER A 138 -9.00 -8.13 7.83
CA SER A 138 -8.38 -9.28 8.50
C SER A 138 -9.22 -9.79 9.66
#